data_AF-A0AAQ5ZM54-F1
#
_entry.id   AF-A0AAQ5ZM54-F1
#
_cell.length_a   1.000
_cell.length_b   1.000
_cell.length_c   1.000
_cell.angle_alpha   90.00
_cell.angle_beta   90.00
_cell.angle_gamma   90.00
#
_symmetry.space_group_name_H-M   'P 1'
#
loop_
_entity.id
_entity.type
_entity.pdbx_description
1 polymer ?
#
loop_
_entity_poly.entity_id
_entity_poly.type
_entity_poly.pdbx_seq_one_letter_code
_entity_poly.pdbx_strand_id
1 'polypeptide(L)'
;METSQEEPLSIVQLWRKFRSLHPDFVSSYAAYHHFRSRGWVPKEGGGAKYGVNLMLYRKGPPFYHASYSVVIERADDAFEGSALHPFSWRSLAALSRITANVSKELMLCYVVYPTDQSEAELDSPECLSRLKVQEVIVGRWVSSRERAEQDDI
;
A
#
# COMPACT_ATOMS: atom_id res chain seq x y z
N MET A 1 1.46 -18.55 -41.11
CA MET A 1 1.61 -18.19 -39.68
C MET A 1 0.21 -17.96 -39.16
N GLU A 2 -0.39 -18.97 -38.53
CA GLU A 2 -1.66 -18.82 -37.82
C GLU A 2 -1.41 -17.94 -36.61
N THR A 3 -2.05 -16.78 -36.57
CA THR A 3 -2.18 -15.99 -35.36
C THR A 3 -3.11 -16.76 -34.43
N SER A 4 -2.58 -17.44 -33.41
CA SER A 4 -3.37 -18.00 -32.33
C SER A 4 -4.29 -16.90 -31.80
N GLN A 5 -5.61 -17.09 -31.92
CA GLN A 5 -6.57 -16.17 -31.34
C GLN A 5 -6.50 -16.32 -29.82
N GLU A 6 -5.83 -15.39 -29.15
CA GLU A 6 -5.77 -15.36 -27.69
C GLU A 6 -7.13 -14.93 -27.14
N GLU A 7 -7.84 -15.86 -26.51
CA GLU A 7 -9.09 -15.52 -25.80
C GLU A 7 -8.79 -14.66 -24.56
N PRO A 8 -9.58 -13.59 -24.32
CA PRO A 8 -9.38 -12.74 -23.15
C PRO A 8 -9.72 -13.49 -21.85
N LEU A 9 -8.84 -13.36 -20.85
CA LEU A 9 -9.08 -13.93 -19.53
C LEU A 9 -10.24 -13.21 -18.83
N SER A 10 -11.11 -13.98 -18.16
CA SER A 10 -12.08 -13.44 -17.22
C SER A 10 -11.39 -12.79 -16.01
N ILE A 11 -12.09 -11.91 -15.30
CA ILE A 11 -11.56 -11.23 -14.11
C ILE A 11 -11.05 -12.23 -13.06
N VAL A 12 -11.80 -13.31 -12.82
CA VAL A 12 -11.43 -14.34 -11.84
C VAL A 12 -10.19 -15.11 -12.30
N GLN A 13 -10.08 -15.45 -13.59
CA GLN A 13 -8.88 -16.10 -14.13
C GLN A 13 -7.65 -15.18 -14.02
N LEU A 14 -7.82 -13.88 -14.32
CA LEU A 14 -6.76 -12.89 -14.21
C LEU A 14 -6.32 -12.70 -12.75
N TRP A 15 -7.28 -12.62 -11.83
CA TRP A 15 -7.05 -12.52 -10.39
C TRP A 15 -6.20 -13.69 -9.86
N ARG A 16 -6.61 -14.93 -10.16
CA ARG A 16 -5.86 -16.14 -9.79
C ARG A 16 -4.46 -16.16 -10.40
N LYS A 17 -4.34 -15.76 -11.67
CA LYS A 17 -3.04 -15.65 -12.34
C LYS A 17 -2.13 -14.66 -11.63
N PHE A 18 -2.62 -13.47 -11.26
CA PHE A 18 -1.81 -12.50 -10.52
C PHE A 18 -1.45 -12.96 -9.11
N ARG A 19 -2.37 -13.62 -8.39
CA ARG A 19 -2.04 -14.26 -7.11
C ARG A 19 -0.93 -15.30 -7.23
N SER A 20 -0.94 -16.11 -8.29
CA SER A 20 0.11 -17.11 -8.51
C SER A 20 1.47 -16.50 -8.84
N LEU A 21 1.51 -15.28 -9.40
CA LEU A 21 2.74 -14.58 -9.77
C LEU A 21 3.29 -13.72 -8.63
N HIS A 22 2.41 -13.19 -7.78
CA HIS A 22 2.76 -12.28 -6.70
C HIS A 22 2.04 -12.72 -5.41
N PRO A 23 2.75 -13.30 -4.43
CA PRO A 23 2.16 -13.76 -3.17
C PRO A 23 1.40 -12.66 -2.42
N ASP A 24 1.88 -11.42 -2.49
CA ASP A 24 1.29 -10.26 -1.82
C ASP A 24 0.29 -9.49 -2.70
N PHE A 25 -0.15 -10.09 -3.81
CA PHE A 25 -1.01 -9.44 -4.79
C PHE A 25 -2.29 -8.90 -4.16
N VAL A 26 -2.95 -9.68 -3.29
CA VAL A 26 -4.23 -9.28 -2.70
C VAL A 26 -4.06 -8.02 -1.85
N SER A 27 -3.07 -7.98 -0.95
CA SER A 27 -2.75 -6.79 -0.15
C SER A 27 -2.37 -5.60 -1.03
N SER A 28 -1.53 -5.83 -2.04
CA SER A 28 -1.06 -4.79 -2.95
C SER A 28 -2.22 -4.17 -3.74
N TYR A 29 -3.11 -5.01 -4.26
CA TYR A 29 -4.28 -4.56 -5.00
C TYR A 29 -5.32 -3.90 -4.09
N ALA A 30 -5.54 -4.41 -2.87
CA ALA A 30 -6.44 -3.79 -1.90
C ALA A 30 -6.02 -2.35 -1.57
N ALA A 31 -4.73 -2.14 -1.29
CA ALA A 31 -4.16 -0.81 -1.07
C ALA A 31 -4.27 0.07 -2.33
N TYR A 32 -3.90 -0.46 -3.51
CA TYR A 32 -4.03 0.26 -4.77
C TYR A 32 -5.47 0.72 -5.02
N HIS A 33 -6.44 -0.19 -4.88
CA HIS A 33 -7.87 0.06 -5.05
C HIS A 33 -8.37 1.11 -4.06
N HIS A 34 -7.97 1.01 -2.79
CA HIS A 34 -8.32 1.94 -1.72
C HIS A 34 -7.82 3.37 -1.98
N PHE A 35 -6.59 3.54 -2.45
CA PHE A 35 -6.07 4.87 -2.78
C PHE A 35 -6.66 5.40 -4.08
N ARG A 36 -6.87 4.54 -5.08
CA ARG A 36 -7.53 4.91 -6.34
C ARG A 36 -8.95 5.41 -6.12
N SER A 37 -9.74 4.74 -5.29
CA SER A 37 -11.12 5.14 -4.99
C SER A 37 -11.19 6.50 -4.27
N ARG A 38 -10.11 6.89 -3.58
CA ARG A 38 -9.95 8.21 -2.94
C ARG A 38 -9.37 9.29 -3.85
N GLY A 39 -9.21 9.00 -5.15
CA GLY A 39 -8.75 9.98 -6.14
C GLY A 39 -7.23 10.15 -6.20
N TRP A 40 -6.45 9.32 -5.50
CA TRP A 40 -5.01 9.30 -5.70
C TRP A 40 -4.64 8.65 -7.04
N VAL A 41 -3.41 8.91 -7.46
CA VAL A 41 -2.74 8.22 -8.56
C VAL A 41 -1.56 7.43 -7.96
N PRO A 42 -1.77 6.16 -7.55
CA PRO A 42 -0.70 5.31 -7.05
C PRO A 42 0.24 4.87 -8.18
N LYS A 43 1.53 4.77 -7.86
CA LYS A 43 2.57 4.28 -8.76
C LYS A 43 3.53 3.35 -8.03
N GLU A 44 3.63 2.10 -8.49
CA GLU A 44 4.55 1.08 -7.97
C GLU A 44 6.00 1.31 -8.43
N GLY A 45 6.21 1.54 -9.74
CA GLY A 45 7.56 1.69 -10.32
C GLY A 45 8.38 2.89 -9.82
N GLY A 46 7.72 3.84 -9.13
CA GLY A 46 8.41 4.91 -8.39
C GLY A 46 8.79 4.51 -6.97
N GLY A 47 8.03 3.61 -6.33
CA GLY A 47 8.21 3.20 -4.94
C GLY A 47 9.44 2.33 -4.72
N ALA A 48 9.73 1.42 -5.66
CA ALA A 48 10.92 0.55 -5.59
C ALA A 48 12.24 1.35 -5.45
N LYS A 49 12.31 2.55 -6.02
CA LYS A 49 13.48 3.45 -5.91
C LYS A 49 13.70 3.98 -4.48
N TYR A 50 12.65 4.00 -3.67
CA TYR A 50 12.65 4.54 -2.32
C TYR A 50 12.40 3.46 -1.25
N GLY A 51 12.37 2.19 -1.65
CA GLY A 51 12.13 1.07 -0.74
C GLY A 51 10.69 0.97 -0.24
N VAL A 52 9.72 1.50 -1.00
CA VAL A 52 8.29 1.50 -0.64
C VAL A 52 7.44 0.84 -1.72
N ASN A 53 6.22 0.41 -1.38
CA ASN A 53 5.34 -0.28 -2.32
C ASN A 53 4.69 0.70 -3.32
N LEU A 54 4.19 1.85 -2.84
CA LEU A 54 3.48 2.83 -3.68
C LEU A 54 3.99 4.25 -3.43
N MET A 55 3.99 5.05 -4.50
CA MET A 55 4.06 6.51 -4.42
C MET A 55 2.70 7.10 -4.79
N LEU A 56 2.13 7.96 -3.93
CA LEU A 56 0.82 8.56 -4.17
C LEU A 56 0.95 9.97 -4.74
N TYR A 57 0.30 10.21 -5.87
CA TYR A 57 0.25 11.52 -6.54
C TYR A 57 -1.19 12.03 -6.57
N ARG A 58 -1.37 13.35 -6.44
CA ARG A 58 -2.71 13.97 -6.54
C ARG A 58 -3.31 13.90 -7.95
N LYS A 59 -2.50 14.16 -8.98
CA LYS A 59 -2.93 14.17 -10.40
C LYS A 59 -2.01 13.39 -11.34
N GLY A 60 -0.82 13.01 -10.86
CA GLY A 60 0.18 12.22 -11.58
C GLY A 60 1.52 12.94 -11.77
N PRO A 61 2.58 12.20 -12.16
CA PRO A 61 3.96 12.73 -12.24
C PRO A 61 4.16 13.97 -13.14
N PRO A 62 3.47 14.14 -14.29
CA PRO A 62 3.63 15.34 -15.10
C PRO A 62 3.12 16.63 -14.43
N PHE A 63 2.27 16.50 -13.41
CA PHE A 63 1.55 17.63 -12.80
C PHE A 63 1.98 17.93 -11.37
N TYR A 64 2.29 16.88 -10.60
CA TYR A 64 2.65 17.00 -9.19
C TYR A 64 3.76 16.02 -8.84
N HIS A 65 4.59 16.38 -7.87
CA HIS A 65 5.39 15.39 -7.16
C HIS A 65 4.48 14.46 -6.34
N ALA A 66 4.97 13.27 -6.01
CA ALA A 66 4.28 12.44 -5.05
C ALA A 66 4.11 13.19 -3.71
N SER A 67 3.07 12.87 -2.96
CA SER A 67 2.87 13.36 -1.60
C SER A 67 3.34 12.34 -0.57
N TYR A 68 3.01 11.07 -0.81
CA TYR A 68 3.27 9.98 0.12
C TYR A 68 4.17 8.90 -0.48
N SER A 69 5.04 8.36 0.37
CA SER A 69 5.71 7.07 0.21
C SER A 69 4.96 6.06 1.07
N VAL A 70 4.41 5.00 0.47
CA VAL A 70 3.51 4.07 1.15
C VAL A 70 4.14 2.69 1.27
N VAL A 71 4.24 2.19 2.50
CA VAL A 71 4.60 0.80 2.81
C VAL A 71 3.31 0.04 3.11
N ILE A 72 3.10 -1.08 2.43
CA ILE A 72 1.92 -1.93 2.62
C ILE A 72 2.30 -3.06 3.57
N GLU A 73 1.51 -3.24 4.61
CA GLU A 73 1.65 -4.33 5.57
C GLU A 73 0.36 -5.13 5.66
N ARG A 74 0.50 -6.45 5.79
CA ARG A 74 -0.61 -7.35 6.09
C ARG A 74 -0.74 -7.45 7.60
N ALA A 75 -1.97 -7.32 8.08
CA ALA A 75 -2.33 -7.57 9.47
C ALA A 75 -3.56 -8.49 9.50
N ASP A 76 -3.78 -9.17 10.61
CA ASP A 76 -5.08 -9.77 10.92
C ASP A 76 -5.89 -8.83 11.84
N ASP A 77 -7.15 -9.16 12.13
CA ASP A 77 -7.99 -8.35 13.02
C ASP A 77 -7.41 -8.19 14.44
N ALA A 78 -6.52 -9.08 14.89
CA ALA A 78 -5.83 -8.99 16.18
C ALA A 78 -4.53 -8.16 16.11
N PHE A 79 -4.08 -7.79 14.91
CA PHE A 79 -2.73 -7.30 14.64
C PHE A 79 -1.63 -8.27 15.14
N GLU A 80 -1.95 -9.56 15.21
CA GLU A 80 -1.09 -10.67 15.63
C GLU A 80 -0.74 -11.52 14.41
N GLY A 81 0.24 -11.07 13.61
CA GLY A 81 0.63 -11.82 12.41
C GLY A 81 2.04 -11.52 11.95
N SER A 82 2.55 -12.35 11.03
CA SER A 82 3.79 -12.02 10.34
C SER A 82 3.52 -10.85 9.39
N ALA A 83 4.10 -9.70 9.69
CA ALA A 83 4.18 -8.57 8.77
C ALA A 83 4.72 -9.05 7.40
N LEU A 84 4.29 -8.39 6.32
CA LEU A 84 4.79 -8.71 4.97
C LEU A 84 6.30 -8.52 4.90
N HIS A 85 6.81 -7.58 5.69
CA HIS A 85 8.23 -7.34 5.86
C HIS A 85 8.58 -7.42 7.35
N PRO A 86 9.73 -8.01 7.72
CA PRO A 86 10.24 -7.92 9.09
C PRO A 86 10.56 -6.45 9.42
N PHE A 87 9.57 -5.75 9.98
CA PHE A 87 9.62 -4.32 10.20
C PHE A 87 10.35 -4.02 11.51
N SER A 88 11.67 -3.87 11.43
CA SER A 88 12.50 -3.42 12.55
C SER A 88 12.44 -1.89 12.72
N TRP A 89 12.80 -1.41 13.91
CA TRP A 89 13.01 0.03 14.12
C TRP A 89 14.05 0.62 13.15
N ARG A 90 15.08 -0.16 12.79
CA ARG A 90 16.12 0.27 11.84
C ARG A 90 15.56 0.47 10.43
N SER A 91 14.71 -0.44 9.96
CA SER A 91 14.06 -0.30 8.65
C SER A 91 13.08 0.87 8.65
N LEU A 92 12.29 1.07 9.71
CA LEU A 92 11.41 2.23 9.84
C LEU A 92 12.20 3.54 9.80
N ALA A 93 13.27 3.64 10.58
CA ALA A 93 14.13 4.83 10.62
C ALA A 93 14.79 5.10 9.25
N ALA A 94 15.23 4.05 8.54
CA ALA A 94 15.78 4.19 7.20
C ALA A 94 14.74 4.70 6.20
N LEU A 95 13.53 4.12 6.19
CA LEU A 95 12.43 4.54 5.33
C LEU A 95 11.99 5.98 5.62
N SER A 96 11.87 6.34 6.90
CA SER A 96 11.55 7.69 7.33
C SER A 96 12.60 8.70 6.82
N ARG A 97 13.90 8.37 6.96
CA ARG A 97 15.00 9.21 6.47
C ARG A 97 14.99 9.36 4.95
N ILE A 98 14.84 8.25 4.20
CA ILE A 98 14.81 8.27 2.73
C ILE A 98 13.62 9.12 2.25
N THR A 99 12.45 8.88 2.83
CA THR A 99 11.19 9.57 2.47
C THR A 99 11.28 11.07 2.75
N ALA A 100 11.81 11.45 3.92
CA ALA A 100 12.04 12.86 4.27
C ALA A 100 13.05 13.54 3.34
N ASN A 101 14.14 12.85 2.95
CA ASN A 101 15.15 13.40 2.04
C ASN A 101 14.58 13.77 0.66
N VAL A 102 13.51 13.11 0.22
CA VAL A 102 12.82 13.45 -1.04
C VAL A 102 11.57 14.31 -0.83
N SER A 103 11.42 14.91 0.36
CA SER A 103 10.31 15.80 0.72
C SER A 103 8.94 15.14 0.50
N LYS A 104 8.76 13.96 1.09
CA LYS A 104 7.53 13.16 1.08
C LYS A 104 7.16 12.79 2.51
N GLU A 105 5.91 12.39 2.71
CA GLU A 105 5.45 11.83 3.99
C GLU A 105 5.42 10.31 3.92
N LEU A 106 5.89 9.65 4.98
CA LEU A 106 5.87 8.19 5.08
C LEU A 106 4.49 7.76 5.60
N MET A 107 3.86 6.83 4.89
CA MET A 107 2.58 6.24 5.28
C MET A 107 2.72 4.72 5.38
N LEU A 108 2.28 4.16 6.51
CA LEU A 108 2.05 2.73 6.66
C LEU A 108 0.60 2.45 6.30
N CYS A 109 0.38 1.49 5.40
CA CYS A 109 -0.93 1.08 4.92
C CYS A 109 -1.16 -0.37 5.34
N TYR A 110 -1.93 -0.57 6.40
CA TYR A 110 -2.29 -1.89 6.90
C TYR A 110 -3.50 -2.43 6.14
N VAL A 111 -3.34 -3.58 5.51
CA VAL A 111 -4.44 -4.38 4.95
C VAL A 111 -4.77 -5.46 5.97
N VAL A 112 -5.91 -5.30 6.62
CA VAL A 112 -6.39 -6.13 7.73
C VAL A 112 -7.29 -7.23 7.18
N TYR A 113 -6.87 -8.47 7.39
CA TYR A 113 -7.57 -9.69 7.01
C TYR A 113 -8.41 -10.20 8.18
N PRO A 114 -9.70 -10.50 7.97
CA PRO A 114 -10.51 -11.19 8.97
C PRO A 114 -9.91 -12.54 9.34
N THR A 115 -9.96 -12.91 10.61
CA THR A 115 -9.37 -14.17 11.11
C THR A 115 -10.08 -15.42 10.56
N ASP A 116 -11.33 -15.29 10.16
CA ASP A 116 -12.15 -16.34 9.54
C ASP A 116 -12.01 -16.42 8.02
N GLN A 117 -11.15 -15.58 7.42
CA GLN A 117 -10.99 -15.54 5.97
C GLN A 117 -10.21 -16.77 5.46
N SER A 118 -10.86 -17.56 4.61
CA SER A 118 -10.26 -18.75 4.01
C SER A 118 -9.38 -18.41 2.79
N GLU A 119 -8.38 -19.24 2.52
CA GLU A 119 -7.48 -19.08 1.36
C GLU A 119 -8.24 -19.18 0.02
N ALA A 120 -9.33 -19.95 -0.02
CA ALA A 120 -10.19 -20.11 -1.20
C ALA A 120 -11.01 -18.85 -1.51
N GLU A 121 -11.41 -18.09 -0.50
CA GLU A 121 -12.08 -16.79 -0.72
C GLU A 121 -11.13 -15.79 -1.39
N LEU A 122 -9.84 -15.87 -1.10
CA LEU A 122 -8.84 -15.00 -1.69
C LEU A 122 -8.67 -15.25 -3.20
N ASP A 123 -9.15 -16.35 -3.77
CA ASP A 123 -9.07 -16.65 -5.21
C ASP A 123 -10.06 -15.85 -6.07
N SER A 124 -10.82 -14.96 -5.45
CA SER A 124 -11.83 -14.14 -6.10
C SER A 124 -11.75 -12.69 -5.62
N PRO A 125 -11.96 -11.68 -6.49
CA PRO A 125 -11.87 -10.26 -6.11
C PRO A 125 -12.89 -9.85 -5.05
N GLU A 126 -13.94 -10.64 -4.82
CA GLU A 126 -14.97 -10.43 -3.79
C GLU A 126 -14.36 -10.39 -2.38
N CYS A 127 -13.19 -11.02 -2.16
CA CYS A 127 -12.47 -10.95 -0.88
C CYS A 127 -12.18 -9.50 -0.44
N LEU A 128 -11.99 -8.58 -1.40
CA LEU A 128 -11.69 -7.17 -1.13
C LEU A 128 -12.76 -6.48 -0.29
N SER A 129 -14.01 -6.92 -0.40
CA SER A 129 -15.14 -6.35 0.37
C SER A 129 -15.03 -6.60 1.88
N ARG A 130 -14.31 -7.67 2.27
CA ARG A 130 -14.11 -8.07 3.66
C ARG A 130 -12.82 -7.51 4.25
N LEU A 131 -11.87 -7.11 3.41
CA LEU A 131 -10.61 -6.52 3.85
C LEU A 131 -10.84 -5.09 4.34
N LYS A 132 -10.18 -4.72 5.44
CA LYS A 132 -10.13 -3.33 5.90
C LYS A 132 -8.76 -2.75 5.57
N VAL A 133 -8.72 -1.47 5.22
CA VAL A 133 -7.46 -0.76 4.96
C VAL A 133 -7.35 0.41 5.93
N GLN A 134 -6.26 0.44 6.68
CA GLN A 134 -5.96 1.46 7.68
C GLN A 134 -4.66 2.19 7.31
N GLU A 135 -4.73 3.52 7.30
CA GLU A 135 -3.61 4.41 7.00
C GLU A 135 -3.02 4.97 8.28
N VAL A 136 -1.69 4.93 8.42
CA VAL A 136 -0.95 5.54 9.53
C VAL A 136 0.16 6.41 8.96
N ILE A 137 0.06 7.73 9.13
CA ILE A 137 1.09 8.66 8.69
C ILE A 137 2.17 8.75 9.77
N VAL A 138 3.42 8.50 9.37
CA VAL A 138 4.58 8.56 10.26
C VAL A 138 5.14 9.97 10.26
N GLY A 139 4.79 10.73 11.28
CA GLY A 139 5.34 12.06 11.55
C GLY A 139 6.59 12.02 12.43
N ARG A 140 7.49 12.98 12.24
CA ARG A 140 8.56 13.25 13.20
C ARG A 140 8.05 14.23 14.24
N TRP A 141 8.16 13.85 15.51
CA TRP A 141 7.91 14.79 16.60
C TRP A 141 9.00 15.87 16.63
N VAL A 142 8.59 17.14 16.55
CA VAL A 142 9.50 18.29 16.57
C VAL A 142 9.04 19.25 17.66
N SER A 143 9.76 19.27 18.79
CA SER A 143 9.36 20.00 19.99
C SER A 143 8.96 21.46 19.77
N SER A 144 9.58 22.17 18.81
CA SER A 144 9.25 23.56 18.48
C SER A 144 7.95 23.74 17.70
N ARG A 145 7.53 22.75 16.91
CA ARG A 145 6.26 22.80 16.15
C ARG A 145 5.09 22.43 17.05
N GLU A 146 5.29 21.41 17.87
CA GLU A 146 4.26 20.85 18.76
C GLU A 146 3.90 21.79 19.93
N ARG A 147 4.84 22.66 20.36
CA ARG A 147 4.54 23.72 21.33
C ARG A 147 3.70 24.84 20.72
N ALA A 148 3.95 25.20 19.46
CA ALA A 148 3.25 26.31 18.81
C ALA A 148 1.78 25.96 18.51
N GLU A 149 1.48 24.71 18.16
CA GLU A 149 0.09 24.26 17.91
C GLU A 149 -0.78 24.24 19.18
N GLN A 150 -0.19 24.23 20.38
CA GLN A 150 -0.93 24.33 21.64
C GLN A 150 -1.29 25.77 22.02
N ASP A 151 -0.60 26.77 21.48
CA ASP A 151 -0.85 28.19 21.78
C ASP A 151 -1.95 28.80 20.89
N ASP A 152 -2.40 28.10 19.85
CA ASP A 152 -3.44 28.51 18.88
C ASP A 152 -4.83 27.87 19.15
N ILE A 153 -5.07 27.28 20.34
CA ILE A 153 -6.35 26.70 20.78
C ILE A 153 -6.95 27.48 21.95
#